data_AF-A0A6S6RYT0-F1
#
_entry.id   AF-A0A6S6RYT0-F1
#
_cell.length_a   1.000
_cell.length_b   1.000
_cell.length_c   1.000
_cell.angle_alpha   90.00
_cell.angle_beta   90.00
_cell.angle_gamma   90.00
#
_symmetry.space_group_name_H-M   'P 1'
#
loop_
_entity.id
_entity.type
_entity.pdbx_description
1 polymer ?
#
loop_
_entity_poly.entity_id
_entity_poly.type
_entity_poly.pdbx_seq_one_letter_code
_entity_poly.pdbx_strand_id
1 'polypeptide(L)'
;MLKHLYRSYGKNWPFSFLPFYNQNIDQMIGSYRFSKLMQIVDPLQYLNSDHQNRLSIPKYIINASSDDFYTPDNSRFYYDKLPGTKSLRIIPNINHINILAFTVPSLISFVNRLNRNVPLPKLSTCIFKNKLTVHFSEKPIKITRWIAKNPGFYKMFFYNYTRNHKI
;
A
#
# COMPACT_ATOMS: atom_id res chain seq x y z
N MET A 1 7.46 -5.58 7.25
CA MET A 1 6.03 -5.19 7.32
C MET A 1 5.42 -5.50 8.69
N LEU A 2 5.31 -6.76 9.11
CA LEU A 2 4.67 -7.13 10.40
C LEU A 2 5.29 -6.46 11.64
N LYS A 3 6.63 -6.37 11.71
CA LYS A 3 7.33 -5.63 12.78
C LYS A 3 6.95 -4.14 12.84
N HIS A 4 6.66 -3.52 11.68
CA HIS A 4 6.21 -2.14 11.61
C HIS A 4 4.77 -2.01 12.09
N LEU A 5 3.88 -2.88 11.63
CA LEU A 5 2.49 -2.96 12.10
C LEU A 5 2.43 -3.02 13.63
N TYR A 6 3.13 -3.96 14.25
CA TYR A 6 3.18 -4.10 15.71
C TYR A 6 3.65 -2.82 16.42
N ARG A 7 4.68 -2.14 15.90
CA ARG A 7 5.19 -0.89 16.46
C ARG A 7 4.21 0.26 16.30
N SER A 8 3.53 0.36 15.16
CA SER A 8 2.54 1.40 14.87
C SER A 8 1.31 1.31 15.78
N TYR A 9 0.97 0.09 16.23
CA TYR A 9 -0.07 -0.16 17.22
C TYR A 9 0.44 -0.14 18.67
N GLY A 10 1.56 0.55 18.93
CA GLY A 10 2.07 0.74 20.29
C GLY A 10 2.62 -0.53 20.92
N LYS A 11 3.30 -1.38 20.13
CA LYS A 11 3.76 -2.72 20.53
C LYS A 11 2.59 -3.64 20.90
N ASN A 12 1.52 -3.56 20.11
CA ASN A 12 0.38 -4.48 20.17
C ASN A 12 -0.02 -4.88 18.76
N TRP A 13 -0.80 -5.95 18.63
CA TRP A 13 -1.39 -6.35 17.36
C TRP A 13 -2.77 -5.71 17.18
N PRO A 14 -3.19 -5.34 15.96
CA PRO A 14 -4.56 -4.92 15.71
C PRO A 14 -5.54 -6.06 16.00
N PHE A 15 -6.80 -5.74 16.29
CA PHE A 15 -7.83 -6.75 16.60
C PHE A 15 -7.96 -7.80 15.49
N SER A 16 -7.84 -7.40 14.22
CA SER A 16 -7.90 -8.31 13.06
C SER A 16 -6.76 -9.35 13.03
N PHE A 17 -5.72 -9.17 13.84
CA PHE A 17 -4.64 -10.14 13.98
C PHE A 17 -4.89 -11.19 15.09
N LEU A 18 -5.94 -11.02 15.91
CA LEU A 18 -6.26 -11.90 17.04
C LEU A 18 -6.30 -13.40 16.70
N PRO A 19 -6.87 -13.84 15.55
CA PRO A 19 -6.85 -15.27 15.19
C PRO A 19 -5.45 -15.84 15.02
N PHE A 20 -4.50 -15.05 14.52
CA PHE A 20 -3.10 -15.45 14.35
C PHE A 20 -2.36 -15.47 15.68
N TYR A 21 -2.63 -14.48 16.53
CA TYR A 21 -2.09 -14.42 17.88
C TYR A 21 -2.53 -15.62 18.73
N ASN A 22 -3.82 -15.98 18.71
CA ASN A 22 -4.36 -17.14 19.43
C ASN A 22 -3.73 -18.48 18.99
N GLN A 23 -3.18 -18.52 17.78
CA GLN A 23 -2.47 -19.67 17.22
C GLN A 23 -0.94 -19.56 17.40
N ASN A 24 -0.45 -18.61 18.21
CA ASN A 24 0.96 -18.34 18.46
C ASN A 24 1.80 -18.04 17.20
N ILE A 25 1.16 -17.54 16.13
CA ILE A 25 1.85 -17.24 14.86
C ILE A 25 2.83 -16.08 15.01
N ASP A 26 2.54 -15.12 15.89
CA ASP A 26 3.42 -14.00 16.18
C ASP A 26 4.76 -14.45 16.78
N GLN A 27 4.76 -15.48 17.62
CA GLN A 27 5.96 -16.09 18.19
C GLN A 27 6.83 -16.77 17.12
N MET A 28 6.22 -17.21 16.02
CA MET A 28 6.97 -17.79 14.91
C MET A 28 7.68 -16.75 14.04
N ILE A 29 7.27 -15.48 14.09
CA ILE A 29 7.84 -14.41 13.24
C ILE A 29 9.34 -14.27 13.53
N GLY A 30 10.16 -14.47 12.50
CA GLY A 30 11.62 -14.41 12.59
C GLY A 30 12.31 -15.74 12.92
N SER A 31 11.55 -16.79 13.20
CA SER A 31 12.11 -18.14 13.30
C SER A 31 12.64 -18.63 11.94
N TYR A 32 13.50 -19.66 11.97
CA TYR A 32 13.97 -20.33 10.76
C TYR A 32 12.82 -20.91 9.93
N ARG A 33 11.84 -21.55 10.58
CA ARG A 33 10.66 -22.14 9.91
C ARG A 33 9.81 -21.07 9.24
N PHE A 34 9.56 -19.95 9.90
CA PHE A 34 8.83 -18.83 9.31
C PHE A 34 9.59 -18.22 8.14
N SER A 35 10.91 -18.09 8.24
CA SER A 35 11.75 -17.60 7.14
C SER A 35 11.68 -18.52 5.91
N LYS A 36 11.65 -19.85 6.13
CA LYS A 36 11.42 -20.84 5.06
C LYS A 36 10.03 -20.71 4.45
N LEU A 37 8.99 -20.49 5.24
CA LEU A 37 7.65 -20.23 4.72
C LEU A 37 7.63 -18.95 3.86
N MET A 38 8.27 -17.87 4.32
CA MET A 38 8.32 -16.61 3.57
C MET A 38 8.97 -16.76 2.20
N GLN A 39 9.98 -17.63 2.04
CA GLN A 39 10.58 -17.94 0.73
C GLN A 39 9.55 -18.42 -0.30
N ILE A 40 8.41 -18.97 0.15
CA ILE A 40 7.33 -19.46 -0.69
C ILE A 40 6.19 -18.44 -0.78
N VAL A 41 5.78 -17.82 0.32
CA VAL A 41 4.53 -17.02 0.35
C VAL A 41 4.72 -15.52 0.17
N ASP A 42 5.92 -14.97 0.39
CA ASP A 42 6.20 -13.54 0.23
C ASP A 42 6.53 -13.25 -1.25
N PRO A 43 5.68 -12.49 -1.98
CA PRO A 43 5.92 -12.21 -3.40
C PRO A 43 7.25 -11.50 -3.68
N LEU A 44 7.81 -10.77 -2.71
CA LEU A 44 9.10 -10.09 -2.90
C LEU A 44 10.28 -11.07 -2.95
N GLN A 45 10.14 -12.29 -2.41
CA GLN A 45 11.21 -13.31 -2.48
C GLN A 45 11.45 -13.77 -3.93
N TYR A 46 10.46 -13.58 -4.80
CA TYR A 46 10.55 -13.94 -6.22
C TYR A 46 11.34 -12.93 -7.06
N LEU A 47 11.78 -11.80 -6.48
CA LEU A 47 12.63 -10.83 -7.19
C LEU A 47 13.97 -11.42 -7.62
N ASN A 48 14.51 -12.36 -6.84
CA ASN A 48 15.82 -12.98 -7.06
C ASN A 48 15.69 -14.47 -7.42
N SER A 49 14.58 -14.88 -8.03
CA SER A 49 14.35 -16.25 -8.48
C SER A 49 14.10 -16.33 -9.97
N ASP A 50 14.04 -17.54 -10.52
CA ASP A 50 13.74 -17.80 -11.93
C ASP A 50 12.36 -17.26 -12.37
N HIS A 51 11.52 -16.89 -11.41
CA HIS A 51 10.20 -16.30 -11.66
C HIS A 51 10.19 -14.76 -11.68
N GLN A 52 11.33 -14.08 -11.53
CA GLN A 52 11.42 -12.62 -11.49
C GLN A 52 10.70 -11.92 -12.65
N ASN A 53 10.73 -12.50 -13.85
CA ASN A 53 10.10 -11.93 -15.04
C ASN A 53 8.57 -11.82 -14.89
N ARG A 54 7.95 -12.71 -14.11
CA ARG A 54 6.51 -12.67 -13.81
C ARG A 54 6.12 -11.46 -12.96
N LEU A 55 7.09 -10.88 -12.25
CA LEU A 55 6.87 -9.68 -11.45
C LEU A 55 6.89 -8.40 -12.27
N SER A 56 7.28 -8.40 -13.55
CA SER A 56 7.38 -7.16 -14.36
C SER A 56 6.08 -6.74 -15.04
N ILE A 57 5.01 -7.53 -14.91
CA ILE A 57 3.68 -7.20 -15.48
C ILE A 57 3.18 -5.84 -14.96
N PRO A 58 2.39 -5.08 -15.75
CA PRO A 58 1.76 -3.87 -15.26
C PRO A 58 0.90 -4.13 -14.03
N LYS A 59 1.08 -3.35 -12.97
CA LYS A 59 0.36 -3.49 -11.70
C LYS A 59 -0.44 -2.25 -11.37
N TYR A 60 -1.65 -2.47 -10.86
CA TYR A 60 -2.44 -1.44 -10.24
C TYR A 60 -2.86 -1.88 -8.86
N ILE A 61 -2.28 -1.24 -7.85
CA ILE A 61 -2.39 -1.65 -6.45
C ILE A 61 -3.40 -0.71 -5.80
N ILE A 62 -4.40 -1.28 -5.14
CA ILE A 62 -5.47 -0.54 -4.48
C ILE A 62 -5.46 -0.94 -3.01
N ASN A 63 -5.17 0.01 -2.11
CA ASN A 63 -5.15 -0.22 -0.67
C ASN A 63 -6.22 0.64 0.03
N ALA A 64 -6.70 0.17 1.17
CA ALA A 64 -7.55 0.96 2.06
C ALA A 64 -6.67 1.78 3.00
N SER A 65 -7.05 3.04 3.30
CA SER A 65 -6.32 3.79 4.33
C SER A 65 -6.60 3.24 5.71
N SER A 66 -7.83 2.86 5.99
CA SER A 66 -8.25 2.37 7.31
C SER A 66 -8.36 0.86 7.31
N ASP A 67 -7.44 0.18 6.61
CA ASP A 67 -7.36 -1.28 6.59
C ASP A 67 -7.07 -1.80 8.01
N ASP A 68 -7.92 -2.69 8.51
CA ASP A 68 -7.85 -3.17 9.89
C ASP A 68 -6.72 -4.22 10.10
N PHE A 69 -6.08 -4.70 9.02
CA PHE A 69 -4.97 -5.65 9.07
C PHE A 69 -3.62 -4.96 8.89
N TYR A 70 -3.53 -3.94 8.03
CA TYR A 70 -2.25 -3.34 7.63
C TYR A 70 -2.29 -1.82 7.65
N THR A 71 -1.24 -1.20 8.21
CA THR A 71 -1.11 0.26 8.15
C THR A 71 -0.94 0.76 6.70
N PRO A 72 -1.49 1.93 6.36
CA PRO A 72 -1.42 2.53 5.01
C PRO A 72 0.02 2.70 4.48
N ASP A 73 0.96 2.96 5.38
CA ASP A 73 2.35 3.25 5.09
C ASP A 73 3.19 1.98 4.90
N ASN A 74 2.59 0.79 5.02
CA ASN A 74 3.26 -0.48 4.72
C ASN A 74 3.71 -0.57 3.26
N SER A 75 3.06 0.16 2.35
CA SER A 75 3.45 0.26 0.94
C SER A 75 4.92 0.65 0.76
N ARG A 76 5.51 1.42 1.67
CA ARG A 76 6.94 1.79 1.64
C ARG A 76 7.90 0.60 1.68
N PHE A 77 7.47 -0.55 2.19
CA PHE A 77 8.33 -1.73 2.32
C PHE A 77 8.43 -2.56 1.03
N TYR A 78 7.48 -2.41 0.11
CA TYR A 78 7.40 -3.22 -1.10
C TYR A 78 7.30 -2.39 -2.38
N TYR A 79 6.61 -1.25 -2.36
CA TYR A 79 6.16 -0.58 -3.58
C TYR A 79 7.33 -0.25 -4.50
N ASP A 80 8.39 0.38 -3.99
CA ASP A 80 9.55 0.78 -4.79
C ASP A 80 10.42 -0.38 -5.28
N LYS A 81 10.31 -1.55 -4.63
CA LYS A 81 11.03 -2.76 -5.02
C LYS A 81 10.34 -3.52 -6.16
N LEU A 82 9.05 -3.26 -6.41
CA LEU A 82 8.31 -3.95 -7.46
C LEU A 82 8.80 -3.50 -8.84
N PRO A 83 9.18 -4.44 -9.73
CA PRO A 83 9.64 -4.10 -11.07
C PRO A 83 8.45 -3.77 -12.00
N GLY A 84 8.78 -3.20 -13.15
CA GLY A 84 7.83 -2.88 -14.21
C GLY A 84 6.92 -1.68 -13.92
N THR A 85 5.94 -1.48 -14.79
CA THR A 85 4.97 -0.39 -14.67
C THR A 85 4.03 -0.66 -13.50
N LYS A 86 3.92 0.31 -12.58
CA LYS A 86 3.08 0.19 -11.38
C LYS A 86 2.45 1.52 -11.01
N SER A 87 1.25 1.47 -10.46
CA SER A 87 0.58 2.63 -9.85
C SER A 87 -0.12 2.19 -8.57
N LEU A 88 -0.08 3.04 -7.55
CA LEU A 88 -0.67 2.81 -6.24
C LEU A 88 -1.79 3.82 -6.02
N ARG A 89 -2.98 3.30 -5.75
CA ARG A 89 -4.12 4.06 -5.26
C ARG A 89 -4.40 3.62 -3.84
N ILE A 90 -4.47 4.58 -2.93
CA ILE A 90 -5.02 4.33 -1.61
C ILE A 90 -6.46 4.91 -1.64
N ILE A 91 -7.41 4.30 -0.94
CA ILE A 91 -8.79 4.78 -0.82
C ILE A 91 -8.99 5.33 0.60
N PRO A 92 -9.42 6.59 0.78
CA PRO A 92 -9.56 7.21 2.10
C PRO A 92 -10.79 6.71 2.85
N ASN A 93 -10.68 6.66 4.17
CA ASN A 93 -11.78 6.39 5.11
C ASN A 93 -12.55 5.10 4.79
N ILE A 94 -11.85 4.10 4.28
CA ILE A 94 -12.42 2.78 3.98
C ILE A 94 -11.62 1.72 4.70
N ASN A 95 -12.32 0.67 5.13
CA ASN A 95 -11.75 -0.49 5.79
C ASN A 95 -11.44 -1.62 4.79
N HIS A 96 -10.94 -2.73 5.31
CA HIS A 96 -10.49 -3.87 4.51
C HIS A 96 -11.62 -4.47 3.65
N ILE A 97 -12.83 -4.61 4.22
CA ILE A 97 -13.95 -5.26 3.54
C ILE A 97 -14.59 -4.33 2.50
N ASN A 98 -14.79 -3.05 2.86
CA ASN A 98 -15.56 -2.12 2.05
C ASN A 98 -14.76 -1.53 0.87
N ILE A 99 -13.46 -1.81 0.76
CA ILE A 99 -12.62 -1.37 -0.36
C ILE A 99 -13.13 -1.90 -1.71
N LEU A 100 -13.79 -3.07 -1.73
CA LEU A 100 -14.28 -3.71 -2.95
C LEU A 100 -15.22 -2.81 -3.76
N ALA A 101 -16.06 -2.01 -3.09
CA ALA A 101 -16.95 -1.04 -3.74
C ALA A 101 -16.19 0.02 -4.57
N PHE A 102 -14.94 0.31 -4.22
CA PHE A 102 -14.07 1.26 -4.91
C PHE A 102 -13.11 0.58 -5.90
N THR A 103 -12.87 -0.73 -5.74
CA THR A 103 -12.00 -1.51 -6.61
C THR A 103 -12.55 -1.59 -8.02
N VAL A 104 -13.84 -1.90 -8.19
CA VAL A 104 -14.44 -2.08 -9.54
C VAL A 104 -14.33 -0.82 -10.41
N PRO A 105 -14.76 0.39 -9.96
CA PRO A 105 -14.57 1.62 -10.73
C PRO A 105 -13.09 1.94 -11.02
N SER A 106 -12.21 1.59 -10.10
CA SER A 106 -10.76 1.80 -10.24
C SER A 106 -10.18 0.89 -11.34
N LEU A 107 -10.63 -0.36 -11.45
CA LEU A 107 -10.19 -1.30 -12.48
C LEU A 107 -10.61 -0.87 -13.89
N ILE A 108 -11.82 -0.32 -14.06
CA ILE A 108 -12.27 0.22 -15.37
C ILE A 108 -11.25 1.24 -15.90
N SER A 109 -10.79 2.15 -15.03
CA SER A 109 -9.81 3.17 -15.39
C SER A 109 -8.46 2.57 -15.78
N PHE A 110 -8.02 1.54 -15.07
CA PHE A 110 -6.76 0.84 -15.33
C PHE A 110 -6.80 0.09 -16.65
N VAL A 111 -7.83 -0.74 -16.87
CA VAL A 111 -8.01 -1.53 -18.09
C VAL A 111 -8.15 -0.63 -19.31
N ASN A 112 -8.92 0.46 -19.22
CA ASN A 112 -9.04 1.41 -20.33
C ASN A 112 -7.70 2.05 -20.71
N ARG A 113 -6.82 2.33 -19.74
CA ARG A 113 -5.47 2.86 -20.03
C ARG A 113 -4.59 1.79 -20.68
N LEU A 114 -4.63 0.56 -20.17
CA LEU A 114 -3.91 -0.57 -20.78
C LEU A 114 -4.32 -0.78 -22.24
N ASN A 115 -5.63 -0.88 -22.52
CA ASN A 115 -6.16 -1.14 -23.86
C ASN A 115 -5.84 -0.01 -24.86
N ARG A 116 -5.65 1.21 -24.37
CA ARG A 116 -5.34 2.39 -25.20
C ARG A 116 -3.84 2.72 -25.24
N ASN A 117 -2.98 1.89 -24.66
CA ASN A 117 -1.55 2.17 -24.50
C ASN A 117 -1.26 3.53 -23.84
N VAL A 118 -2.14 3.96 -22.93
CA VAL A 118 -1.94 5.19 -22.16
C VAL A 118 -1.14 4.84 -20.90
N PRO A 119 0.03 5.47 -20.65
CA PRO A 119 0.83 5.20 -19.45
C PRO A 119 0.03 5.39 -18.16
N LEU A 120 0.33 4.63 -17.10
CA LEU A 120 -0.24 4.89 -15.78
C LEU A 120 0.30 6.20 -15.18
N PRO A 121 -0.50 6.92 -14.39
CA PRO A 121 -0.02 8.12 -13.71
C PRO A 121 1.09 7.77 -12.72
N LYS A 122 2.16 8.56 -12.75
CA LYS A 122 3.29 8.48 -11.83
C LYS A 122 3.28 9.70 -10.92
N LEU A 123 3.60 9.45 -9.66
CA LEU A 123 3.80 10.46 -8.62
C LEU A 123 5.20 10.30 -8.06
N SER A 124 5.95 11.39 -7.98
CA SER A 124 7.23 11.43 -7.26
C SER A 124 7.20 12.54 -6.22
N THR A 125 7.92 12.31 -5.11
CA THR A 125 8.00 13.26 -4.01
C THR A 125 9.45 13.58 -3.68
N CYS A 126 9.70 14.82 -3.27
CA CYS A 126 10.98 15.27 -2.76
C CYS A 126 10.74 16.11 -1.50
N ILE A 127 11.49 15.82 -0.44
CA ILE A 127 11.45 16.58 0.81
C ILE A 127 12.78 17.31 0.95
N PHE A 128 12.73 18.64 0.99
CA PHE A 128 13.91 19.48 1.21
C PHE A 128 13.56 20.66 2.11
N LYS A 129 14.34 20.88 3.18
CA LYS A 129 14.13 21.99 4.15
C LYS A 129 12.66 22.16 4.57
N ASN A 130 12.02 21.07 5.02
CA ASN A 130 10.60 21.01 5.42
C ASN A 130 9.57 21.32 4.32
N LYS A 131 9.99 21.44 3.06
CA LYS A 131 9.10 21.57 1.91
C LYS A 131 8.94 20.20 1.24
N LEU A 132 7.70 19.74 1.13
CA LEU A 132 7.32 18.59 0.32
C LEU A 132 6.92 19.08 -1.07
N THR A 133 7.70 18.70 -2.09
CA THR A 133 7.36 18.90 -3.49
C THR A 133 6.80 17.59 -4.05
N VAL A 134 5.66 17.66 -4.71
CA VAL A 134 5.01 16.52 -5.35
C VAL A 134 4.92 16.80 -6.84
N HIS A 135 5.46 15.89 -7.65
CA HIS A 135 5.39 15.94 -9.10
C HIS A 135 4.42 14.88 -9.61
N PHE A 136 3.62 15.26 -10.60
CA PHE A 136 2.66 14.39 -11.26
C PHE A 136 3.02 14.28 -12.73
N SER A 137 2.98 13.07 -13.30
CA SER A 137 3.19 12.87 -14.75
C SER A 137 2.05 13.40 -15.61
N GLU A 138 0.89 13.65 -15.01
CA GLU A 138 -0.30 14.22 -15.64
C GLU A 138 -0.92 15.26 -14.71
N LYS A 139 -1.63 16.25 -15.28
CA LYS A 139 -2.24 17.34 -14.49
C LYS A 139 -3.30 16.76 -13.54
N PRO A 140 -3.18 16.95 -12.21
CA PRO A 140 -4.19 16.48 -11.28
C PRO A 140 -5.47 17.30 -11.40
N ILE A 141 -6.62 16.63 -11.25
CA ILE A 141 -7.94 17.30 -11.26
C ILE A 141 -8.19 18.02 -9.92
N LYS A 142 -7.74 17.42 -8.82
CA LYS A 142 -7.89 17.95 -7.46
C LYS A 142 -6.72 17.49 -6.60
N ILE A 143 -6.26 18.37 -5.72
CA ILE A 143 -5.28 18.05 -4.67
C ILE A 143 -5.96 18.33 -3.33
N THR A 144 -5.98 17.32 -2.45
CA THR A 144 -6.52 17.43 -1.09
C THR A 144 -5.40 17.13 -0.10
N ARG A 145 -5.17 18.04 0.86
CA ARG A 145 -4.20 17.84 1.94
C ARG A 145 -4.95 17.59 3.25
N TRP A 146 -4.61 16.48 3.91
CA TRP A 146 -5.10 16.15 5.25
C TRP A 146 -4.00 16.44 6.27
N ILE A 147 -4.37 17.01 7.41
CA ILE A 147 -3.43 17.34 8.50
C ILE A 147 -4.00 16.73 9.77
N ALA A 148 -3.33 15.71 10.30
CA ALA A 148 -3.62 15.19 11.63
C ALA A 148 -2.75 15.95 12.64
N LYS A 149 -3.38 16.52 13.69
CA LYS A 149 -2.68 17.05 14.86
C LYS A 149 -2.84 16.04 15.98
N ASN A 150 -1.77 15.31 16.30
CA ASN A 150 -1.74 14.48 17.50
C ASN A 150 -0.96 15.25 18.59
N PRO A 151 -1.62 15.72 19.66
CA PRO A 151 -0.93 16.37 20.78
C PRO A 151 -0.09 15.38 21.61
N GLY A 152 -0.22 14.06 21.40
CA GLY A 152 0.60 13.01 22.03
C GLY A 152 1.59 12.31 21.08
N PHE A 153 2.56 11.59 21.66
CA PHE A 153 3.80 11.06 21.05
C PHE A 153 3.69 10.06 19.87
N TYR A 154 2.50 9.76 19.33
CA TYR A 154 2.36 8.73 18.27
C TYR A 154 1.87 9.36 16.95
N LYS A 155 2.80 9.77 16.09
CA LYS A 155 2.50 10.33 14.76
C LYS A 155 2.11 9.23 13.78
N MET A 156 0.90 9.28 13.24
CA MET A 156 0.50 8.51 12.05
C MET A 156 0.00 9.50 10.98
N PHE A 157 0.59 9.48 9.79
CA PHE A 157 0.20 10.32 8.65
C PHE A 157 -0.38 9.45 7.53
N PHE A 158 -1.48 9.91 6.93
CA PHE A 158 -2.11 9.28 5.76
C PHE A 158 -2.08 10.27 4.58
N TYR A 159 -1.80 9.78 3.37
CA TYR A 159 -1.99 10.50 2.10
C TYR A 159 -3.02 9.76 1.24
N ASN A 160 -3.92 10.48 0.57
CA ASN A 160 -4.91 9.84 -0.31
C ASN A 160 -5.47 10.68 -1.47
N TYR A 161 -5.73 10.02 -2.60
CA TYR A 161 -6.28 10.60 -3.85
C TYR A 161 -7.63 9.96 -4.19
N THR A 162 -8.67 10.78 -4.43
CA THR A 162 -9.99 10.31 -4.89
C THR A 162 -10.42 11.01 -6.18
N ARG A 163 -10.88 10.18 -7.14
CA ARG A 163 -11.48 10.57 -8.41
C ARG A 163 -13.00 10.57 -8.22
N ASN A 164 -13.67 11.72 -8.37
CA ASN A 164 -15.12 11.77 -8.58
C ASN A 164 -15.40 11.83 -10.08
N HIS A 165 -16.23 10.92 -10.57
CA HIS A 165 -16.88 11.04 -11.87
C HIS A 165 -18.03 12.04 -11.71
N LYS A 166 -18.05 13.09 -12.55
CA LYS A 166 -19.30 13.76 -12.91
C LYS A 166 -19.77 13.11 -14.22
N ILE A 167 -21.04 12.72 -14.21
CA ILE A 167 -21.86 12.38 -15.38
C ILE A 167 -21.89 13.61 -16.30
#